data_AF-A0A7J3J3G9-F1
#
_entry.id   AF-A0A7J3J3G9-F1
#
_cell.length_a   1.000
_cell.length_b   1.000
_cell.length_c   1.000
_cell.angle_alpha   90.00
_cell.angle_beta   90.00
_cell.angle_gamma   90.00
#
_symmetry.space_group_name_H-M   'P 1'
#
loop_
_entity.id
_entity.type
_entity.pdbx_description
1 polymer ?
#
loop_
_entity_poly.entity_id
_entity_poly.type
_entity_poly.pdbx_seq_one_letter_code
_entity_poly.pdbx_strand_id
1 'polypeptide(L)'
;MDISEVEEILGRTWLPKPRHVIMVTEPVTEPVDGVVFYRGVSQRFGDVVVLTPQAAFDTVYHEILHSLGLGSELVVRVISKVLAWKAQILPAIFAEKPRYQLCSGCEEFRVLHEKYAGRALHYRRA
;
A
#
# COMPACT_ATOMS: atom_id res chain seq x y z
N MET A 1 -5.12 9.10 5.84
CA MET A 1 -5.30 7.65 6.04
C MET A 1 -4.32 7.17 7.08
N ASP A 2 -4.77 6.33 8.01
CA ASP A 2 -3.92 5.63 8.99
C ASP A 2 -3.88 4.11 8.72
N ILE A 3 -3.04 3.37 9.45
CA ILE A 3 -2.90 1.92 9.25
C ILE A 3 -4.18 1.14 9.60
N SER A 4 -4.97 1.60 10.56
CA SER A 4 -6.21 0.92 10.97
C SER A 4 -7.28 1.02 9.87
N GLU A 5 -7.32 2.15 9.17
CA GLU A 5 -8.14 2.35 7.98
C GLU A 5 -7.67 1.44 6.84
N VAL A 6 -6.37 1.32 6.62
CA VAL A 6 -5.80 0.38 5.62
C VAL A 6 -6.18 -1.06 5.94
N GLU A 7 -6.06 -1.50 7.20
CA GLU A 7 -6.48 -2.83 7.64
C GLU A 7 -7.96 -3.06 7.35
N GLU A 8 -8.82 -2.07 7.60
CA GLU A 8 -10.26 -2.17 7.32
C GLU A 8 -10.54 -2.29 5.83
N ILE A 9 -9.92 -1.44 5.00
CA ILE A 9 -10.06 -1.50 3.53
C ILE A 9 -9.65 -2.89 3.03
N LEU A 10 -8.50 -3.36 3.50
CA LEU A 10 -7.97 -4.67 3.17
C LEU A 10 -8.90 -5.80 3.66
N GLY A 11 -9.51 -5.69 4.83
CA GLY A 11 -10.49 -6.64 5.34
C GLY A 11 -11.82 -6.68 4.56
N ARG A 12 -12.05 -5.76 3.63
CA ARG A 12 -13.26 -5.71 2.79
C ARG A 12 -13.09 -6.33 1.40
N THR A 13 -11.92 -6.89 1.10
CA THR A 13 -11.60 -7.40 -0.23
C THR A 13 -10.99 -8.79 -0.20
N TRP A 14 -11.19 -9.59 -1.23
CA TRP A 14 -10.51 -10.89 -1.41
C TRP A 14 -9.11 -10.75 -2.01
N LEU A 15 -8.71 -9.54 -2.42
CA LEU A 15 -7.38 -9.31 -2.98
C LEU A 15 -6.28 -9.73 -1.98
N PRO A 16 -5.13 -10.25 -2.46
CA PRO A 16 -3.97 -10.53 -1.64
C PRO A 16 -3.60 -9.35 -0.75
N LYS A 17 -3.33 -9.63 0.53
CA LYS A 17 -2.90 -8.59 1.47
C LYS A 17 -1.40 -8.40 1.32
N PRO A 18 -0.90 -7.17 1.23
CA PRO A 18 0.53 -6.94 1.20
C PRO A 18 1.17 -7.38 2.53
N ARG A 19 2.39 -7.90 2.53
CA ARG A 19 3.19 -8.15 3.74
C ARG A 19 3.71 -6.85 4.34
N HIS A 20 3.92 -5.83 3.52
CA HIS A 20 4.47 -4.55 3.94
C HIS A 20 3.58 -3.40 3.49
N VAL A 21 3.32 -2.46 4.40
CA VAL A 21 2.66 -1.20 4.11
C VAL A 21 3.62 -0.08 4.52
N ILE A 22 3.99 0.76 3.57
CA ILE A 22 4.86 1.91 3.81
C ILE A 22 4.00 3.15 3.66
N MET A 23 3.88 3.94 4.72
CA MET A 23 3.14 5.20 4.71
C MET A 23 4.15 6.34 4.74
N VAL A 24 4.25 7.11 3.66
CA VAL A 24 5.18 8.25 3.59
C VAL A 24 4.48 9.51 4.10
N THR A 25 5.16 10.33 4.90
CA THR A 25 4.61 11.58 5.45
C THR A 25 4.79 12.76 4.50
N GLU A 26 5.68 12.62 3.52
CA GLU A 26 5.97 13.62 2.51
C GLU A 26 6.23 12.94 1.15
N PRO A 27 5.91 13.60 0.02
CA PRO A 27 6.26 13.10 -1.28
C PRO A 27 7.78 13.10 -1.45
N VAL A 28 8.40 11.92 -1.36
CA VAL A 28 9.82 11.77 -1.66
C VAL A 28 9.98 11.71 -3.17
N THR A 29 10.81 12.59 -3.74
CA THR A 29 11.22 12.54 -5.14
C THR A 29 12.72 12.38 -5.18
N GLU A 30 13.21 11.14 -5.20
CA GLU A 30 14.62 10.87 -5.44
C GLU A 30 14.77 9.84 -6.57
N PRO A 31 15.58 10.13 -7.59
CA PRO A 31 16.06 9.13 -8.52
C PRO A 31 17.27 8.41 -7.91
N VAL A 32 17.14 7.14 -7.53
CA VAL A 32 18.27 6.32 -7.05
C VAL A 32 18.15 4.88 -7.55
N ASP A 33 19.19 4.41 -8.26
CA ASP A 33 19.63 3.02 -8.47
C ASP A 33 18.58 1.91 -8.28
N GLY A 34 17.50 1.97 -9.06
CA GLY A 34 16.55 0.87 -9.18
C GLY A 34 15.63 0.67 -7.98
N VAL A 35 15.50 1.61 -7.04
CA VAL A 35 14.40 1.62 -6.06
C VAL A 35 13.80 3.02 -6.02
N VAL A 36 12.57 3.10 -6.50
CA VAL A 36 11.89 4.37 -6.70
C VAL A 36 10.63 4.38 -5.85
N PHE A 37 10.61 5.27 -4.85
CA PHE A 37 9.40 5.65 -4.15
C PHE A 37 8.84 6.89 -4.85
N TYR A 38 8.04 6.70 -5.91
CA TYR A 38 7.24 7.79 -6.46
C TYR A 38 5.91 7.90 -5.69
N ARG A 39 5.27 9.07 -5.84
CA ARG A 39 3.80 9.20 -5.86
C ARG A 39 3.16 7.92 -6.41
N GLY A 40 2.69 7.02 -5.53
CA GLY A 40 1.89 5.85 -5.90
C GLY A 40 2.48 4.89 -6.94
N VAL A 41 3.80 4.72 -7.01
CA VAL A 41 4.38 3.67 -7.87
C VAL A 41 5.39 2.88 -7.06
N SER A 42 4.90 1.85 -6.36
CA SER A 42 5.76 0.74 -5.94
C SER A 42 6.31 0.05 -7.20
N GLN A 43 7.59 -0.36 -7.18
CA GLN A 43 8.12 -1.15 -8.28
C GLN A 43 7.33 -2.45 -8.44
N ARG A 44 7.16 -2.82 -9.72
CA ARG A 44 6.72 -4.14 -10.17
C ARG A 44 7.46 -5.21 -9.39
N PHE A 45 6.71 -6.11 -8.76
CA PHE A 45 7.17 -7.24 -7.94
C PHE A 45 7.56 -6.85 -6.52
N GLY A 46 6.57 -6.91 -5.63
CA GLY A 46 6.80 -6.87 -4.20
C GLY A 46 5.50 -7.06 -3.44
N ASP A 47 5.60 -7.72 -2.29
CA ASP A 47 4.52 -7.87 -1.32
C ASP A 47 4.35 -6.58 -0.48
N VAL A 48 4.43 -5.42 -1.15
CA VAL A 48 4.59 -4.08 -0.56
C VAL A 48 3.60 -3.12 -1.18
N VAL A 49 2.94 -2.32 -0.36
CA VAL A 49 2.10 -1.19 -0.78
C VAL A 49 2.66 0.09 -0.19
N VAL A 50 2.75 1.15 -1.00
CA VAL A 50 3.25 2.46 -0.58
C VAL A 50 2.10 3.47 -0.65
N LEU A 51 1.81 4.12 0.47
CA LEU A 51 0.71 5.09 0.59
C LEU A 51 1.27 6.48 0.86
N THR A 52 0.84 7.44 0.05
CA THR A 52 1.17 8.86 0.23
C THR A 52 0.20 9.52 1.22
N PRO A 53 0.49 10.73 1.73
CA PRO A 53 -0.44 11.46 2.60
C PRO A 53 -1.80 11.75 1.93
N GLN A 54 -1.82 11.81 0.59
CA GLN A 54 -3.04 12.02 -0.20
C GLN A 54 -3.77 10.71 -0.54
N ALA A 55 -3.31 9.56 -0.04
CA ALA A 55 -3.96 8.29 -0.30
C ALA A 55 -5.41 8.29 0.18
N ALA A 56 -6.30 7.96 -0.73
CA ALA A 56 -7.73 7.78 -0.49
C ALA A 56 -8.07 6.28 -0.47
N PHE A 57 -9.33 5.97 -0.14
CA PHE A 57 -9.83 4.59 -0.04
C PHE A 57 -9.53 3.74 -1.29
N ASP A 58 -9.70 4.32 -2.48
CA ASP A 58 -9.40 3.65 -3.76
C ASP A 58 -7.90 3.53 -4.05
N THR A 59 -7.06 4.37 -3.46
CA THR A 59 -5.60 4.29 -3.60
C THR A 59 -5.08 2.95 -3.07
N VAL A 60 -5.62 2.43 -1.98
CA VAL A 60 -5.20 1.11 -1.44
C VAL A 60 -5.43 0.01 -2.47
N TYR A 61 -6.60 -0.01 -3.12
CA TYR A 61 -6.88 -0.98 -4.20
C TYR A 61 -5.97 -0.78 -5.41
N HIS A 62 -5.72 0.48 -5.77
CA HIS A 62 -4.86 0.84 -6.88
C HIS A 62 -3.45 0.27 -6.69
N GLU A 63 -2.83 0.52 -5.54
CA GLU A 63 -1.48 0.03 -5.23
C GLU A 63 -1.41 -1.50 -5.17
N ILE A 64 -2.42 -2.18 -4.64
CA ILE A 64 -2.46 -3.66 -4.63
C ILE A 64 -2.55 -4.22 -6.05
N LEU A 65 -3.42 -3.66 -6.88
CA LEU A 65 -3.55 -4.12 -8.28
C LEU A 65 -2.25 -3.86 -9.05
N HIS A 66 -1.58 -2.74 -8.79
CA HIS A 66 -0.26 -2.45 -9.34
C HIS A 66 0.82 -3.41 -8.85
N SER A 67 0.85 -3.77 -7.56
CA SER A 67 1.83 -4.71 -7.01
C SER A 67 1.67 -6.13 -7.61
N LEU A 68 0.44 -6.50 -7.97
CA LEU A 68 0.10 -7.73 -8.69
C LEU A 68 0.46 -7.69 -10.19
N GLY A 69 0.96 -6.55 -10.69
CA GLY A 69 1.31 -6.38 -12.11
C GLY A 69 0.09 -6.36 -13.03
N LEU A 70 -1.10 -6.02 -12.52
CA LEU A 70 -2.32 -6.08 -13.31
C LEU A 70 -2.46 -4.85 -14.20
N GLY A 71 -2.58 -5.08 -15.50
CA GLY A 71 -3.10 -4.10 -16.47
C GLY A 71 -2.23 -2.85 -16.70
N SER A 72 -2.76 -1.96 -17.53
CA SER A 72 -2.22 -0.60 -17.69
C SER A 72 -2.75 0.33 -16.59
N GLU A 73 -2.02 1.40 -16.31
CA GLU A 73 -2.40 2.46 -15.34
C GLU A 73 -3.88 2.87 -15.41
N LEU A 74 -4.38 3.06 -16.65
CA LEU A 74 -5.76 3.44 -16.88
C LEU A 74 -6.74 2.37 -16.39
N VAL A 75 -6.46 1.10 -16.70
CA VAL A 75 -7.30 -0.03 -16.30
C VAL A 75 -7.28 -0.17 -14.79
N VAL A 76 -6.11 -0.09 -14.15
CA VAL A 76 -5.98 -0.19 -12.69
C VAL A 76 -6.74 0.92 -11.98
N ARG A 77 -6.61 2.17 -12.45
CA ARG A 77 -7.34 3.32 -11.90
C ARG A 77 -8.86 3.18 -12.01
N VAL A 78 -9.38 2.55 -13.07
CA VAL A 78 -10.82 2.30 -13.20
C VAL A 78 -11.25 1.18 -12.25
N ILE A 79 -10.53 0.05 -12.26
CA ILE A 79 -10.88 -1.11 -11.43
C ILE A 79 -10.79 -0.75 -9.94
N SER A 80 -9.78 -0.01 -9.51
CA SER A 80 -9.62 0.40 -8.10
C SER A 80 -10.82 1.18 -7.58
N LYS A 81 -11.36 2.10 -8.38
CA LYS A 81 -12.59 2.85 -8.06
C LYS A 81 -13.82 1.96 -7.95
N VAL A 82 -13.96 0.99 -8.85
CA VAL A 82 -15.08 0.04 -8.81
C VAL A 82 -15.00 -0.86 -7.57
N LEU A 83 -13.80 -1.37 -7.24
CA LEU A 83 -13.59 -2.18 -6.04
C LEU A 83 -13.84 -1.37 -4.77
N ALA A 84 -13.36 -0.12 -4.73
CA ALA A 84 -13.62 0.79 -3.63
C ALA A 84 -15.11 1.02 -3.40
N TRP A 85 -15.85 1.34 -4.46
CA TRP A 85 -17.29 1.53 -4.41
C TRP A 85 -18.03 0.27 -3.97
N LYS A 86 -17.66 -0.90 -4.51
CA LYS A 86 -18.24 -2.19 -4.10
C LYS A 86 -17.99 -2.49 -2.62
N ALA A 87 -16.79 -2.24 -2.12
CA ALA A 87 -16.42 -2.49 -0.72
C ALA A 87 -17.09 -1.54 0.29
N GLN A 88 -17.59 -0.39 -0.17
CA GLN A 88 -18.39 0.52 0.65
C GLN A 88 -19.85 0.09 0.76
N ILE A 89 -20.39 -0.58 -0.26
CA ILE A 89 -21.80 -0.96 -0.34
C ILE A 89 -22.04 -2.39 0.14
N LEU A 90 -21.15 -3.30 -0.20
CA LEU A 90 -21.29 -4.72 0.14
C LEU A 90 -20.71 -4.98 1.53
N PRO A 91 -21.39 -5.80 2.37
CA PRO A 91 -20.80 -6.25 3.62
C PRO A 91 -19.48 -7.00 3.34
N ALA A 92 -18.54 -6.95 4.28
CA ALA A 92 -17.26 -7.65 4.17
C ALA A 92 -17.49 -9.16 4.15
N ILE A 93 -17.54 -9.74 2.94
CA ILE A 93 -17.82 -11.15 2.73
C ILE A 93 -16.47 -11.88 2.68
N PHE A 94 -16.18 -12.66 3.73
CA PHE A 94 -15.11 -13.68 3.85
C PHE A 94 -13.64 -13.25 3.79
N ALA A 95 -13.31 -11.96 3.92
CA ALA A 95 -11.92 -11.54 4.00
C ALA A 95 -11.47 -11.33 5.45
N GLU A 96 -10.43 -12.05 5.86
CA GLU A 96 -9.77 -11.82 7.14
C GLU A 96 -9.17 -10.40 7.15
N LYS A 97 -9.47 -9.64 8.21
CA LYS A 97 -8.87 -8.32 8.44
C LYS A 97 -7.39 -8.51 8.81
N PRO A 98 -6.42 -8.10 7.96
CA PRO A 98 -5.02 -8.24 8.31
C PRO A 98 -4.69 -7.34 9.50
N ARG A 99 -3.66 -7.73 10.26
CA ARG A 99 -3.07 -6.90 11.31
C ARG A 99 -1.66 -6.52 10.92
N TYR A 100 -1.33 -5.24 11.06
CA TYR A 100 0.00 -4.74 10.83
C TYR A 100 0.61 -4.15 12.10
N GLN A 101 1.90 -4.37 12.26
CA GLN A 101 2.70 -3.83 13.35
C GLN A 101 3.76 -2.90 12.80
N LEU A 102 4.02 -1.82 13.54
CA LEU A 102 5.11 -0.91 13.19
C LEU A 102 6.43 -1.68 13.25
N CYS A 103 7.16 -1.67 12.14
CA CYS A 103 8.46 -2.31 12.05
C CYS A 103 9.51 -1.43 12.76
N SER A 104 10.13 -1.96 13.81
CA SER A 104 11.18 -1.30 14.59
C SER A 104 12.53 -1.22 13.86
N GLY A 105 12.64 -1.85 12.69
CA GLY A 105 13.86 -1.99 11.91
C GLY A 105 13.96 -3.39 11.31
N CYS A 106 14.30 -3.47 10.02
CA CYS A 106 14.58 -4.73 9.36
C CYS A 106 15.63 -4.53 8.26
N GLU A 107 16.39 -5.59 7.97
CA GLU A 107 17.45 -5.53 6.96
C GLU A 107 16.87 -5.31 5.54
N GLU A 108 15.71 -5.91 5.27
CA GLU A 108 15.01 -5.82 3.97
C GLU A 108 14.69 -4.37 3.58
N PHE A 109 14.32 -3.54 4.55
CA PHE A 109 14.03 -2.11 4.35
C PHE A 109 15.03 -1.22 5.10
N ARG A 110 16.29 -1.65 5.24
CA ARG A 110 17.30 -0.91 6.00
C ARG A 110 17.43 0.54 5.53
N VAL A 111 17.46 0.78 4.22
CA VAL A 111 17.53 2.14 3.63
C VAL A 111 16.34 3.00 4.06
N LEU A 112 15.13 2.41 4.13
CA LEU A 112 13.94 3.12 4.61
C LEU A 112 14.09 3.52 6.08
N HIS A 113 14.58 2.60 6.91
CA HIS A 113 14.77 2.81 8.34
C HIS A 113 15.90 3.77 8.68
N GLU A 114 16.97 3.83 7.87
CA GLU A 114 18.12 4.69 8.11
C GLU A 114 17.96 6.07 7.46
N LYS A 115 17.65 6.13 6.18
CA LYS A 115 17.63 7.38 5.40
C LYS A 115 16.30 8.13 5.52
N TYR A 116 15.20 7.41 5.72
CA TYR A 116 13.85 7.98 5.78
C TYR A 116 13.20 7.82 7.16
N ALA A 117 14.02 7.62 8.19
CA ALA A 117 13.58 7.63 9.58
C ALA A 117 12.75 8.89 9.88
N GLY A 118 11.53 8.71 10.38
CA GLY A 118 10.62 9.81 10.69
C GLY A 118 9.90 10.43 9.49
N ARG A 119 10.29 10.09 8.24
CA ARG A 119 9.64 10.53 6.99
C ARG A 119 8.76 9.44 6.37
N ALA A 120 8.92 8.20 6.80
CA ALA A 120 8.11 7.07 6.41
C ALA A 120 7.87 6.13 7.60
N LEU A 121 6.66 5.60 7.69
CA LEU A 121 6.27 4.58 8.65
C LEU A 121 6.18 3.24 7.92
N HIS A 122 6.98 2.28 8.35
CA HIS A 122 6.97 0.93 7.81
C HIS A 122 6.17 0.01 8.72
N TYR A 123 5.13 -0.59 8.17
CA TYR A 123 4.28 -1.57 8.83
C TYR A 123 4.44 -2.94 8.19
N ARG A 124 4.62 -3.97 9.02
CA ARG A 124 4.72 -5.38 8.59
C ARG A 124 3.51 -6.14 9.08
N ARG A 125 2.94 -7.00 8.22
CA ARG A 125 1.84 -7.89 8.59
C ARG A 125 2.30 -8.87 9.67
N ALA A 126 1.53 -8.94 10.76
CA ALA A 126 1.77 -9.83 11.89
C ALA A 126 1.51 -11.30 11.51
#